data_AF-A0A377LR20-F1
#
_entry.id   AF-A0A377LR20-F1
#
_cell.length_a   1.000
_cell.length_b   1.000
_cell.length_c   1.000
_cell.angle_alpha   90.00
_cell.angle_beta   90.00
_cell.angle_gamma   90.00
#
_symmetry.space_group_name_H-M   'P 1'
#
loop_
_entity.id
_entity.type
_entity.pdbx_description
1 polymer ?
#
loop_
_entity_poly.entity_id
_entity_poly.type
_entity_poly.pdbx_seq_one_letter_code
_entity_poly.pdbx_strand_id
1 'polypeptide(L)' 'MNFDSDTNAIDVAVKRLRAKIDNDYETKLIQTVRGVGYMLEVPDA' A
#
# COMPACT_ATOMS: atom_id res chain seq x y z
N MET A 1 17.51 5.68 -16.50
CA MET A 1 16.58 4.59 -16.12
C MET A 1 15.19 5.15 -16.21
N ASN A 2 14.40 4.68 -17.16
CA ASN A 2 13.05 5.18 -17.40
C ASN A 2 12.07 4.27 -16.64
N PHE A 3 11.53 4.76 -15.53
CA PHE A 3 10.73 3.99 -14.56
C PHE A 3 9.22 4.15 -14.77
N ASP A 4 8.78 4.46 -15.99
CA ASP A 4 7.40 4.86 -16.27
C ASP A 4 6.43 3.69 -16.53
N SER A 5 6.84 2.44 -16.33
CA SER A 5 5.96 1.27 -16.55
C SER A 5 5.70 0.41 -15.30
N ASP A 6 6.50 0.56 -14.25
CA ASP A 6 6.39 -0.26 -13.03
C ASP A 6 5.55 0.36 -11.91
N THR A 7 5.22 1.65 -11.99
CA THR A 7 4.43 2.34 -10.96
C THR A 7 3.04 1.71 -10.79
N ASN A 8 2.45 1.20 -11.86
CA ASN A 8 1.19 0.46 -11.78
C ASN A 8 1.34 -0.90 -11.07
N ALA A 9 2.47 -1.59 -11.25
CA ALA A 9 2.67 -2.91 -10.66
C ALA A 9 2.66 -2.85 -9.12
N ILE A 10 3.28 -1.82 -8.54
CA ILE A 10 3.28 -1.60 -7.09
C ILE A 10 1.85 -1.34 -6.59
N ASP A 11 1.10 -0.46 -7.24
CA ASP A 11 -0.28 -0.15 -6.85
C ASP A 11 -1.20 -1.38 -6.96
N VAL A 12 -1.02 -2.20 -8.00
CA VAL A 12 -1.75 -3.47 -8.16
C VAL A 12 -1.38 -4.46 -7.06
N ALA A 13 -0.10 -4.58 -6.71
CA ALA A 13 0.36 -5.45 -5.65
C ALA A 13 -0.20 -5.00 -4.29
N VAL A 14 -0.13 -3.71 -3.97
CA VAL A 14 -0.69 -3.15 -2.73
C VAL A 14 -2.20 -3.32 -2.68
N LYS A 15 -2.92 -3.10 -3.79
CA LYS A 15 -4.37 -3.35 -3.86
C LYS A 15 -4.72 -4.82 -3.58
N ARG A 16 -3.96 -5.76 -4.16
CA ARG A 16 -4.15 -7.20 -3.92
C ARG A 16 -3.80 -7.59 -2.48
N LEU A 17 -2.78 -6.97 -1.90
CA LEU A 17 -2.39 -7.20 -0.52
C LEU A 17 -3.47 -6.68 0.44
N ARG A 18 -3.95 -5.44 0.24
CA ARG A 18 -5.05 -4.86 1.02
C ARG A 18 -6.30 -5.74 1.00
N ALA A 19 -6.66 -6.30 -0.16
CA ALA A 19 -7.78 -7.24 -0.28
C ALA A 19 -7.63 -8.53 0.55
N LYS A 20 -6.40 -8.91 0.92
CA LYS A 20 -6.13 -10.13 1.69
C LYS A 20 -5.96 -9.90 3.18
N ILE A 21 -5.35 -8.78 3.57
CA ILE A 21 -4.88 -8.58 4.96
C ILE A 21 -5.35 -7.28 5.60
N ASP A 22 -6.03 -6.40 4.86
CA ASP A 22 -6.29 -5.03 5.31
C ASP A 22 -7.77 -4.65 5.22
N ASN A 23 -8.45 -4.96 4.11
CA ASN A 23 -9.82 -4.50 3.84
C ASN A 23 -10.86 -5.02 4.85
N ASP A 24 -10.77 -6.31 5.20
CA ASP A 24 -11.73 -6.99 6.09
C ASP A 24 -11.35 -6.88 7.57
N TYR A 25 -10.28 -6.17 7.89
CA TYR A 25 -9.78 -5.99 9.25
C TYR A 25 -10.04 -4.57 9.72
N GLU A 26 -10.35 -4.42 11.01
CA GLU A 26 -10.64 -3.12 11.63
C GLU A 26 -9.39 -2.23 11.63
N THR A 27 -8.25 -2.79 12.02
CA THR A 27 -6.95 -2.11 11.99
C THR A 27 -6.39 -2.10 10.57
N LYS A 28 -6.18 -0.89 10.01
CA LYS A 28 -5.54 -0.72 8.70
C LYS A 28 -4.03 -0.60 8.84
N LEU A 29 -3.27 -1.57 8.34
CA LEU A 29 -1.81 -1.59 8.47
C LEU A 29 -1.09 -0.85 7.34
N ILE A 30 -1.69 -0.76 6.14
CA ILE A 30 -1.02 -0.20 4.97
C ILE A 30 -1.43 1.26 4.77
N GLN A 31 -0.53 2.18 5.09
CA GLN A 31 -0.70 3.62 4.94
C GLN A 31 -0.16 4.11 3.60
N THR A 32 -0.85 5.06 2.96
CA THR A 32 -0.38 5.72 1.73
C THR A 32 0.26 7.06 2.09
N VAL A 33 1.56 7.19 1.83
CA VAL A 33 2.34 8.40 2.07
C VAL A 33 2.55 9.11 0.74
N ARG A 34 1.83 10.23 0.53
CA ARG A 34 1.84 10.96 -0.74
C ARG A 34 3.25 11.42 -1.11
N GLY A 35 3.69 11.10 -2.32
CA GLY A 35 5.01 11.45 -2.85
C GLY A 35 6.15 10.56 -2.34
N VAL A 36 5.87 9.57 -1.49
CA VAL A 36 6.86 8.64 -0.92
C VAL A 36 6.53 7.19 -1.25
N GLY A 37 5.26 6.79 -1.12
CA GLY A 37 4.82 5.42 -1.40
C GLY A 37 3.88 4.88 -0.33
N TYR A 38 4.19 3.68 0.17
CA TYR A 38 3.37 2.97 1.17
C TYR A 38 4.20 2.64 2.41
N MET A 39 3.56 2.66 3.58
CA MET A 39 4.17 2.35 4.86
C MET A 39 3.33 1.31 5.61
N LEU A 40 4.00 0.42 6.34
CA LEU A 40 3.35 -0.58 7.19
C LEU A 40 3.46 -0.14 8.65
N GLU A 41 2.35 0.31 9.23
CA GLU A 41 2.30 0.83 10.60
C GLU A 41 0.90 0.63 11.20
N VAL A 42 0.83 0.43 12.53
CA VAL A 42 -0.43 0.41 13.26
C VAL A 42 -0.88 1.86 13.48
N PRO A 43 -2.11 2.26 13.08
CA PRO A 43 -2.62 3.59 13.38
C PRO A 43 -2.67 3.79 14.91
N ASP A 44 -2.10 4.91 15.39
CA ASP A 44 -2.07 5.33 16.80
C ASP A 44 -1.20 4.49 17.76
N ALA A 45 0.08 4.31 17.43
CA ALA A 45 1.15 4.01 18.40
C ALA A 45 1.78 5.29 18.97
#